data_AF-A0A9X1YCJ2-F1
#
_entry.id   AF-A0A9X1YCJ2-F1
#
_cell.length_a   1.000
_cell.length_b   1.000
_cell.length_c   1.000
_cell.angle_alpha   90.00
_cell.angle_beta   90.00
_cell.angle_gamma   90.00
#
_symmetry.space_group_name_H-M   'P 1'
#
loop_
_entity.id
_entity.type
_entity.pdbx_description
1 polymer ?
#
loop_
_entity_poly.entity_id
_entity_poly.type
_entity_poly.pdbx_seq_one_letter_code
_entity_poly.pdbx_strand_id
1 'polypeptide(L)'
;MIAWPTTAASSSREISPLTQMLADREREALVRLASRAWTLAEAGLADLVQVRHGEEDYSYYIVARRRPRRAQPAMLLFHLAEAA
;
A
#
# COMPACT_ATOMS: atom_id res chain seq x y z
N MET A 1 -5.01 -9.32 30.57
CA MET A 1 -4.41 -10.26 29.61
C MET A 1 -5.48 -10.51 28.55
N ILE A 2 -5.52 -9.68 27.50
CA ILE A 2 -6.54 -9.77 26.46
C ILE A 2 -5.87 -10.42 25.26
N ALA A 3 -6.20 -11.68 25.02
CA ALA A 3 -5.78 -12.42 23.84
C ALA A 3 -6.53 -11.86 22.63
N TRP A 4 -5.79 -11.31 21.66
CA TRP A 4 -6.36 -11.04 20.34
C TRP A 4 -6.61 -12.40 19.66
N PRO A 5 -7.74 -12.62 18.97
CA PRO A 5 -7.87 -13.80 18.13
C PRO A 5 -6.93 -13.62 16.94
N THR A 6 -5.90 -14.45 16.86
CA THR A 6 -5.10 -14.68 15.64
C THR A 6 -6.00 -15.33 14.59
N THR A 7 -6.93 -14.56 14.03
CA THR A 7 -7.69 -14.98 12.87
C THR A 7 -6.89 -14.57 11.65
N ALA A 8 -6.34 -15.60 11.01
CA ALA A 8 -5.81 -15.68 9.66
C ALA A 8 -5.72 -14.35 8.90
N ALA A 9 -4.49 -14.00 8.51
CA ALA A 9 -4.25 -13.06 7.43
C ALA A 9 -5.17 -13.40 6.25
N SER A 10 -6.24 -12.62 6.09
CA SER A 10 -7.02 -12.54 4.86
C SER A 10 -6.16 -11.78 3.85
N SER A 11 -5.12 -12.43 3.35
CA SER A 11 -4.32 -11.97 2.24
C SER A 11 -5.02 -12.37 0.93
N SER A 12 -6.21 -11.83 0.72
CA SER A 12 -6.95 -11.95 -0.53
C SER A 12 -7.62 -10.60 -0.77
N ARG A 13 -7.41 -10.03 -1.96
CA ARG A 13 -7.93 -8.75 -2.44
C ARG A 13 -9.43 -8.60 -2.15
N GLU A 14 -9.79 -8.20 -0.93
CA GLU A 14 -11.16 -7.82 -0.62
C GLU A 14 -11.40 -6.46 -1.24
N ILE A 15 -11.96 -6.50 -2.44
CA ILE A 15 -12.55 -5.34 -3.08
C ILE A 15 -13.78 -4.99 -2.25
N SER A 16 -13.68 -3.93 -1.44
CA SER A 16 -14.78 -3.50 -0.57
C SER A 16 -16.07 -3.37 -1.40
N PRO A 17 -17.23 -3.85 -0.91
CA PRO A 17 -18.51 -3.72 -1.60
C PRO A 17 -18.82 -2.27 -2.03
N LEU A 18 -18.33 -1.29 -1.26
CA LEU A 18 -18.47 0.14 -1.54
C LEU A 18 -17.80 0.56 -2.85
N THR A 19 -16.74 -0.13 -3.27
CA THR A 19 -16.07 0.18 -4.54
C THR A 19 -16.88 -0.25 -5.77
N GLN A 20 -17.91 -1.09 -5.59
CA GLN A 20 -18.87 -1.45 -6.65
C GLN A 20 -19.89 -0.33 -6.89
N MET A 21 -20.01 0.64 -5.97
CA MET A 21 -20.87 1.81 -6.13
C MET A 21 -20.25 2.91 -6.99
N LEU A 22 -18.95 2.79 -7.32
CA LEU A 22 -18.22 3.74 -8.16
C LEU A 22 -18.50 3.50 -9.64
N ALA A 23 -18.53 4.58 -10.44
CA ALA A 23 -18.59 4.44 -11.88
C ALA A 23 -17.35 3.71 -12.40
N ASP A 24 -17.45 3.03 -13.55
CA ASP A 24 -16.38 2.18 -14.09
C ASP A 24 -15.01 2.88 -14.14
N ARG A 25 -14.98 4.13 -14.60
CA ARG A 25 -13.76 4.93 -14.69
C ARG A 25 -13.14 5.24 -13.33
N GLU A 26 -13.97 5.49 -12.32
CA GLU A 26 -13.54 5.79 -10.95
C GLU A 26 -13.01 4.52 -10.27
N ARG A 27 -13.70 3.40 -10.47
CA ARG A 27 -13.25 2.09 -10.00
C ARG A 27 -11.89 1.72 -10.61
N GLU A 28 -11.73 1.88 -11.92
CA GLU A 28 -10.44 1.63 -12.58
C GLU A 28 -9.33 2.54 -12.05
N ALA A 29 -9.63 3.83 -11.84
CA ALA A 29 -8.67 4.77 -11.26
C ALA A 29 -8.26 4.35 -9.84
N LEU A 30 -9.22 3.91 -9.03
CA LEU A 30 -8.98 3.40 -7.68
C LEU A 30 -8.12 2.13 -7.70
N VAL A 31 -8.39 1.18 -8.59
CA VAL A 31 -7.58 -0.04 -8.74
C VAL A 31 -6.13 0.31 -9.13
N ARG A 32 -5.94 1.24 -10.07
CA ARG A 32 -4.59 1.69 -10.47
C ARG A 32 -3.86 2.37 -9.30
N LEU A 33 -4.56 3.19 -8.52
CA LEU A 33 -4.02 3.84 -7.33
C LEU A 33 -3.61 2.81 -6.28
N ALA A 34 -4.50 1.87 -5.95
CA ALA A 34 -4.26 0.82 -4.96
C ALA A 34 -3.07 -0.06 -5.37
N SER A 35 -2.97 -0.43 -6.66
CA SER A 35 -1.85 -1.21 -7.17
C SER A 35 -0.51 -0.47 -6.99
N ARG A 36 -0.44 0.82 -7.32
CA ARG A 36 0.79 1.62 -7.13
C ARG A 36 1.15 1.80 -5.66
N ALA A 37 0.16 2.05 -4.82
CA ALA A 37 0.34 2.18 -3.37
C ALA A 37 0.92 0.88 -2.78
N TRP A 38 0.40 -0.27 -3.21
CA TRP A 38 0.91 -1.59 -2.81
C TRP A 38 2.36 -1.81 -3.25
N THR A 39 2.68 -1.54 -4.52
CA THR A 39 4.06 -1.66 -5.02
C THR A 39 5.06 -0.81 -4.22
N LEU A 40 4.67 0.41 -3.84
CA LEU A 40 5.52 1.27 -3.00
C LEU A 40 5.70 0.69 -1.58
N ALA A 41 4.66 0.10 -1.01
CA ALA A 41 4.72 -0.51 0.30
C ALA A 41 5.61 -1.77 0.30
N GLU A 42 5.45 -2.64 -0.70
CA GLU A 42 6.29 -3.82 -0.91
C GLU A 42 7.76 -3.45 -1.11
N ALA A 43 8.03 -2.37 -1.84
CA ALA A 43 9.39 -1.84 -2.02
C ALA A 43 9.99 -1.20 -0.77
N GLY A 44 9.27 -1.17 0.35
CA GLY A 44 9.74 -0.56 1.59
C GLY A 44 9.70 0.98 1.57
N LEU A 45 9.11 1.59 0.55
CA LEU A 45 9.12 3.04 0.31
C LEU A 45 7.94 3.78 0.95
N ALA A 46 6.88 3.05 1.29
CA ALA A 46 5.72 3.59 1.98
C ALA A 46 5.16 2.59 3.00
N ASP A 47 4.31 3.10 3.88
CA ASP A 47 3.43 2.33 4.75
C ASP A 47 1.98 2.61 4.34
N LEU A 48 1.14 1.57 4.36
CA LEU A 48 -0.30 1.68 4.12
C LEU A 48 -1.03 1.61 5.46
N VAL A 49 -1.90 2.58 5.72
CA VAL A 49 -2.64 2.70 6.98
C VAL A 49 -4.13 2.75 6.68
N GLN A 50 -4.90 1.88 7.34
CA GLN A 50 -6.36 1.94 7.37
C GLN A 50 -6.78 2.45 8.75
N VAL A 51 -7.56 3.52 8.78
CA VAL A 51 -8.13 4.10 10.00
C VAL A 51 -9.63 3.89 9.96
N ARG A 52 -10.18 3.25 11.00
CA ARG A 52 -11.61 3.08 11.19
C ARG A 52 -12.15 4.22 12.06
N HIS A 53 -13.15 4.95 11.56
CA HIS A 53 -13.79 6.06 12.27
C HIS A 53 -15.14 5.68 12.88
N GLY A 54 -15.77 4.63 12.34
CA GLY A 54 -17.09 4.15 12.78
C GLY A 54 -17.41 2.79 12.18
N GLU A 55 -18.67 2.38 12.26
CA GLU A 55 -19.16 1.25 11.49
C GLU A 55 -19.14 1.62 10.00
N GLU A 56 -18.47 0.79 9.19
CA GLU A 56 -18.31 0.98 7.74
C GLU A 56 -17.61 2.27 7.27
N ASP A 57 -17.13 3.12 8.19
CA ASP A 57 -16.38 4.33 7.89
C ASP A 57 -14.87 4.11 8.05
N TYR A 58 -14.16 4.12 6.92
CA TYR A 58 -12.73 3.86 6.84
C TYR A 58 -12.00 4.89 5.98
N SER A 59 -10.91 5.44 6.52
CA SER A 59 -9.93 6.23 5.77
C SER A 59 -8.72 5.38 5.43
N TYR A 60 -8.21 5.55 4.21
CA TYR A 60 -6.99 4.89 3.74
C TYR A 60 -5.91 5.92 3.46
N TYR A 61 -4.74 5.74 4.09
CA TYR A 61 -3.59 6.61 3.94
C TYR A 61 -2.39 5.85 3.39
N ILE A 62 -1.61 6.51 2.56
CA ILE A 62 -0.25 6.11 2.21
C ILE A 62 0.72 7.09 2.88
N VAL A 63 1.66 6.58 3.65
CA VAL A 63 2.68 7.36 4.35
C VAL A 63 4.03 7.03 3.74
N ALA A 64 4.65 7.99 3.05
CA ALA A 64 5.98 7.78 2.49
C ALA A 64 7.01 7.59 3.61
N ARG A 65 7.81 6.53 3.53
CA ARG A 65 8.89 6.31 4.49
C ARG A 65 10.07 7.20 4.16
N ARG A 66 10.62 7.84 5.19
CA ARG A 66 11.90 8.54 5.06
C ARG A 66 12.98 7.49 4.80
N ARG A 67 13.49 7.44 3.56
CA ARG A 67 14.66 6.62 3.23
C ARG A 67 15.79 6.97 4.22
N PRO A 68 16.42 5.99 4.90
CA PRO A 68 17.59 6.28 5.71
C PRO A 68 18.61 6.99 4.82
N ARG A 69 19.01 8.21 5.14
CA ARG A 69 20.02 8.99 4.38
C ARG A 69 21.41 8.33 4.37
N ARG A 70 21.55 7.11 4.88
CA ARG A 70 22.79 6.35 5.02
C ARG A 70 22.56 4.86 4.79
N ALA A 71 22.47 4.47 3.52
CA ALA A 71 22.86 3.13 3.08
C ALA A 71 23.26 3.20 1.60
N GLN A 72 24.56 3.44 1.41
CA GLN A 72 25.43 3.10 0.27
C GLN A 72 25.13 3.73 -1.12
N PRO A 73 25.98 4.69 -1.57
CA PRO A 73 26.01 5.21 -2.94
C PRO A 73 26.40 4.18 -4.02
N ALA A 74 26.76 2.95 -3.65
CA ALA A 74 27.33 1.97 -4.58
C ALA A 74 26.29 1.24 -5.46
N MET A 75 25.03 1.06 -4.99
CA MET A 75 24.03 0.34 -5.79
C MET A 75 23.42 1.17 -6.94
N LEU A 76 23.37 2.50 -6.80
CA LEU A 76 22.86 3.37 -7.87
C LEU A 76 23.76 3.34 -9.11
N LEU A 77 25.07 3.14 -8.94
CA LEU A 77 26.01 3.02 -10.05
C LEU A 77 25.87 1.68 -10.79
N PHE A 78 25.58 0.59 -10.06
CA PHE A 78 25.38 -0.73 -10.65
C PHE A 78 24.13 -0.78 -11.55
N HIS A 79 23.02 -0.18 -11.11
CA HIS A 79 21.79 -0.15 -11.91
C HIS A 79 21.83 0.81 -13.11
N LEU A 80 22.72 1.81 -13.10
CA LEU A 80 22.90 2.71 -14.25
C LEU A 80 23.83 2.12 -15.31
N ALA A 81 24.78 1.27 -14.94
CA ALA A 81 25.67 0.58 -15.87
C ALA A 81 24.97 -0.51 -16.68
N GLU A 82 23.98 -1.19 -16.10
CA GLU A 82 23.15 -2.20 -16.79
C GLU A 82 22.13 -1.61 -17.77
N ALA A 83 21.95 -0.28 -17.76
CA ALA A 83 20.99 0.41 -18.63
C ALA A 83 21.65 1.11 -19.84
N ALA A 84 22.96 0.94 -20.03
CA ALA A 84 23.74 1.48 -21.15
C ALA A 84 24.25 0.35 -22.05
#